data_AF-K1YFW3-F1
#
_entry.id   AF-K1YFW3-F1
#
_cell.length_a   1.000
_cell.length_b   1.000
_cell.length_c   1.000
_cell.angle_alpha   90.00
_cell.angle_beta   90.00
_cell.angle_gamma   90.00
#
_symmetry.space_group_name_H-M   'P 1'
#
loop_
_entity.id
_entity.type
_entity.pdbx_description
1 polymer ?
#
loop_
_entity_poly.entity_id
_entity_poly.type
_entity_poly.pdbx_seq_one_letter_code
_entity_poly.pdbx_strand_id
1 'polypeptide(L)' 'MYGTNAKGPRYLEMAEGYVTEIALDKNDEIIGYKFVNLGKMMASIKKGADANQALQDASGTYGRFAEAVKTIDPRHE' A
#
# COMPACT_ATOMS: atom_id res chain seq x y z
N MET A 1 10.79 4.18 -4.60
CA MET A 1 11.30 3.33 -3.49
C MET A 1 12.26 4.15 -2.65
N TYR A 2 12.17 4.07 -1.33
CA TYR A 2 12.98 4.83 -0.37
C TYR A 2 13.58 3.88 0.68
N GLY A 3 14.58 4.29 1.45
CA GLY A 3 15.09 3.47 2.55
C GLY A 3 16.27 4.09 3.27
N THR A 4 16.52 3.65 4.50
CA THR A 4 17.72 3.97 5.28
C THR A 4 18.34 2.70 5.85
N ASN A 5 19.62 2.74 6.21
CA ASN A 5 20.26 1.59 6.86
C ASN A 5 19.57 1.18 8.16
N ALA A 6 18.95 2.13 8.87
CA ALA A 6 18.29 1.86 10.14
C ALA A 6 16.88 1.24 9.98
N LYS A 7 16.17 1.56 8.88
CA LYS A 7 14.76 1.18 8.69
C LYS A 7 14.51 0.24 7.52
N GLY A 8 15.54 -0.02 6.72
CA GLY A 8 15.42 -0.83 5.50
C GLY A 8 14.65 -0.12 4.38
N PRO A 9 14.29 -0.86 3.31
CA PRO A 9 13.51 -0.35 2.20
C PRO A 9 12.05 -0.05 2.58
N ARG A 10 11.47 0.96 1.92
CA ARG A 10 10.12 1.48 2.11
C ARG A 10 9.50 1.86 0.76
N TYR A 11 8.38 1.22 0.45
CA TYR A 11 7.53 1.55 -0.68
C TYR A 11 6.50 2.57 -0.21
N LEU A 12 6.68 3.83 -0.58
CA LEU A 12 5.73 4.90 -0.29
C LEU A 12 4.71 5.06 -1.41
N GLU A 13 5.17 4.89 -2.65
CA GLU A 13 4.39 5.01 -3.86
C GLU A 13 4.95 4.05 -4.91
N MET A 14 4.03 3.40 -5.62
CA MET A 14 4.30 2.47 -6.72
C MET A 14 3.50 2.91 -7.96
N ALA A 15 3.67 2.22 -9.09
CA ALA A 15 2.96 2.57 -10.33
C ALA A 15 1.42 2.56 -10.14
N GLU A 16 0.94 1.72 -9.24
CA GLU A 16 -0.46 1.54 -8.91
C GLU A 16 -1.01 2.67 -8.01
N GLY A 17 -0.15 3.38 -7.28
CA GLY A 17 -0.50 4.53 -6.45
C GLY A 17 0.12 4.54 -5.06
N TYR A 18 -0.61 5.13 -4.11
CA TYR A 18 -0.18 5.37 -2.75
C TYR A 18 -0.13 4.06 -1.96
N VAL A 19 1.04 3.67 -1.46
CA VAL A 19 1.19 2.45 -0.64
C VAL A 19 0.79 2.75 0.80
N THR A 20 -0.15 1.98 1.35
CA THR A 20 -0.63 2.13 2.74
C THR A 20 0.05 1.16 3.69
N GLU A 21 0.36 -0.05 3.24
CA GLU A 21 0.94 -1.11 4.08
C GLU A 21 1.98 -1.90 3.28
N ILE A 22 3.06 -2.32 3.95
CA ILE A 22 4.05 -3.25 3.40
C ILE A 22 3.94 -4.58 4.13
N ALA A 23 3.89 -5.67 3.37
CA ALA A 23 3.91 -7.03 3.89
C ALA A 23 5.35 -7.53 4.04
N LEU A 24 5.69 -7.98 5.24
CA LEU A 24 6.96 -8.59 5.59
C LEU A 24 6.78 -10.08 5.89
N ASP A 25 7.76 -10.88 5.49
CA ASP A 25 7.86 -12.27 5.91
C ASP A 25 8.66 -12.42 7.22
N LYS A 26 8.90 -13.67 7.63
CA LYS A 26 9.61 -14.02 8.87
C LYS A 26 11.07 -13.54 8.93
N ASN A 27 11.65 -13.16 7.79
CA ASN A 27 13.01 -12.65 7.67
C ASN A 27 13.03 -11.11 7.53
N ASP A 28 11.89 -10.44 7.77
CA ASP A 28 11.70 -9.00 7.51
C ASP A 28 11.90 -8.61 6.04
N GLU A 29 11.75 -9.56 5.11
CA GLU A 29 11.83 -9.29 3.68
C GLU A 29 10.48 -8.79 3.16
N ILE A 30 10.49 -7.77 2.29
CA ILE A 30 9.27 -7.25 1.68
C ILE A 30 8.77 -8.26 0.64
N ILE A 31 7.60 -8.84 0.89
CA ILE A 31 6.98 -9.84 0.00
C ILE A 31 5.75 -9.31 -0.73
N GLY A 32 5.25 -8.13 -0.36
CA GLY A 32 4.10 -7.50 -0.98
C GLY A 32 3.78 -6.13 -0.38
N TYR A 33 2.76 -5.47 -0.92
CA TYR A 33 2.27 -4.21 -0.40
C TYR A 33 0.78 -3.99 -0.74
N LYS A 34 0.13 -3.13 0.04
CA LYS A 34 -1.24 -2.67 -0.20
C LYS A 34 -1.18 -1.23 -0.68
N PHE A 35 -1.97 -0.90 -1.69
CA PHE A 35 -1.97 0.40 -2.31
C PHE A 35 -3.39 0.93 -2.51
N VAL A 36 -3.48 2.24 -2.73
CA VAL A 36 -4.67 2.98 -3.14
C VAL A 36 -4.36 3.70 -4.44
N ASN A 37 -5.14 3.41 -5.49
CA ASN A 37 -5.06 4.15 -6.73
C ASN A 37 -5.81 5.48 -6.59
N LEU A 38 -5.07 6.56 -6.27
CA LEU A 38 -5.64 7.88 -6.02
C LEU A 38 -6.44 8.42 -7.23
N GLY A 39 -5.98 8.14 -8.46
CA GLY A 39 -6.70 8.55 -9.67
C GLY A 39 -8.09 7.92 -9.78
N LYS A 40 -8.19 6.59 -9.59
CA LYS A 40 -9.46 5.85 -9.59
C LYS A 40 -10.36 6.26 -8.43
N MET A 41 -9.79 6.46 -7.24
CA MET A 41 -10.53 6.92 -6.06
C MET A 41 -11.16 8.30 -6.33
N MET A 42 -10.36 9.29 -6.74
CA MET A 42 -10.84 10.64 -7.00
C MET A 42 -11.83 10.70 -8.16
N ALA A 43 -11.63 9.88 -9.21
CA ALA A 43 -12.58 9.77 -10.30
C ALA A 43 -13.94 9.22 -9.85
N SER A 44 -13.96 8.27 -8.89
CA SER A 44 -15.18 7.68 -8.34
C SER A 44 -15.90 8.67 -7.41
N ILE A 45 -15.16 9.36 -6.55
CA ILE A 45 -15.71 10.44 -5.69
C ILE A 45 -16.33 11.54 -6.55
N LYS A 46 -15.65 11.96 -7.64
CA LYS A 46 -16.20 12.97 -8.56
C LYS A 46 -17.51 12.54 -9.22
N LYS A 47 -17.76 11.23 -9.35
CA LYS A 47 -19.03 10.68 -9.85
C LYS A 47 -20.10 10.54 -8.77
N GLY A 48 -19.82 10.96 -7.53
CA GLY A 48 -20.76 10.93 -6.41
C GLY A 48 -20.70 9.65 -5.57
N ALA A 49 -19.67 8.81 -5.73
CA ALA A 49 -19.47 7.67 -4.83
C ALA A 49 -19.08 8.16 -3.42
N ASP A 50 -19.50 7.42 -2.40
CA ASP A 50 -19.02 7.63 -1.04
C ASP A 50 -17.49 7.46 -0.97
N ALA A 51 -16.83 8.28 -0.16
CA ALA A 51 -15.38 8.31 -0.09
C ALA A 51 -14.79 7.00 0.45
N ASN A 52 -15.45 6.34 1.40
CA ASN A 52 -14.97 5.07 1.95
C ASN A 52 -15.14 3.94 0.93
N GLN A 53 -16.26 3.92 0.21
CA GLN A 53 -16.47 2.94 -0.86
C GLN A 53 -15.44 3.14 -1.98
N ALA A 54 -15.23 4.38 -2.42
CA ALA A 54 -14.25 4.71 -3.45
C ALA A 54 -12.82 4.36 -3.05
N LEU A 55 -12.49 4.50 -1.76
CA LEU A 55 -11.20 4.07 -1.21
C LEU A 55 -11.05 2.55 -1.30
N GLN A 56 -12.06 1.78 -0.87
CA GLN A 56 -12.03 0.32 -0.93
C GLN A 56 -11.91 -0.19 -2.37
N ASP A 57 -12.71 0.36 -3.29
CA ASP A 57 -12.72 -0.06 -4.70
C ASP A 57 -11.42 0.30 -5.45
N ALA A 58 -10.76 1.39 -5.03
CA ALA A 58 -9.48 1.81 -5.58
C ALA A 58 -8.28 1.17 -4.87
N SER A 59 -8.51 0.41 -3.80
CA SER A 59 -7.46 -0.28 -3.06
C SER A 59 -7.16 -1.65 -3.64
N GLY A 60 -5.92 -2.08 -3.49
CA GLY A 60 -5.49 -3.41 -3.91
C GLY A 60 -4.29 -3.88 -3.13
N THR A 61 -3.94 -5.16 -3.32
CA THR A 61 -2.70 -5.74 -2.81
C THR A 61 -1.88 -6.26 -3.97
N TYR A 62 -0.57 -6.30 -3.78
CA TYR A 62 0.39 -6.81 -4.74
C TYR A 62 1.38 -7.75 -4.07
N GLY A 63 1.84 -8.76 -4.81
CA GLY A 63 2.76 -9.78 -4.32
C GLY A 63 2.08 -10.77 -3.37
N ARG A 64 2.86 -11.32 -2.44
CA ARG A 64 2.40 -12.32 -1.45
C ARG A 64 1.89 -11.63 -0.18
N PHE A 65 1.09 -10.57 -0.34
CA PHE A 65 0.61 -9.77 0.79
C PHE A 65 -0.19 -10.60 1.82
N ALA A 66 -0.93 -11.61 1.36
CA ALA A 66 -1.68 -12.52 2.23
C ALA A 66 -0.79 -13.49 3.03
N GLU A 67 0.47 -13.68 2.64
CA GLU A 67 1.45 -14.51 3.34
C GLU A 67 2.28 -13.71 4.36
N ALA A 68 1.95 -12.43 4.56
CA ALA A 68 2.66 -11.56 5.49
C ALA A 68 2.52 -12.09 6.92
N VAL A 69 3.66 -12.24 7.60
CA VAL A 69 3.65 -12.46 9.06
C VAL A 69 3.48 -11.15 9.82
N LYS A 70 3.83 -10.02 9.17
CA LYS A 70 3.71 -8.67 9.69
C LYS A 70 3.39 -7.69 8.57
N THR A 71 2.51 -6.73 8.84
CA THR A 71 2.36 -5.53 8.01
C THR A 71 2.85 -4.30 8.77
N ILE A 72 3.41 -3.33 8.04
CA ILE A 72 3.89 -2.06 8.60
C ILE A 72 3.38 -0.89 7.77
N ASP A 73 3.18 0.26 8.41
CA ASP A 73 3.01 1.52 7.70
C ASP A 73 4.39 2.05 7.27
N PRO A 74 4.67 2.16 5.96
CA PRO A 74 5.99 2.54 5.49
C PRO A 74 6.39 3.99 5.78
N ARG A 75 5.48 4.82 6.28
CA ARG A 75 5.72 6.23 6.64
C ARG A 75 5.98 6.45 8.11
N HIS A 76 5.42 5.62 8.97
CA HIS A 76 5.49 5.80 10.42
C HIS A 76 6.49 4.84 11.06
N GLU A 77 6.63 3.63 10.52
CA GLU A 77 7.53 2.61 11.00
C GLU A 77 8.73 2.50 10.08
#